data_AF-A0A0G9L908-F1
#
_entry.id   AF-A0A0G9L908-F1
#
_cell.length_a   1.000
_cell.length_b   1.000
_cell.length_c   1.000
_cell.angle_alpha   90.00
_cell.angle_beta   90.00
_cell.angle_gamma   90.00
#
_symmetry.space_group_name_H-M   'P 1'
#
loop_
_entity.id
_entity.type
_entity.pdbx_description
1 polymer ?
#
loop_
_entity_poly.entity_id
_entity_poly.type
_entity_poly.pdbx_seq_one_letter_code
_entity_poly.pdbx_strand_id
1 'polypeptide(L)'
;MEFHAWFNPYRVTNNVDKRSITEKLNELAENNVARNNPALVYEFQNKLFLDPGKPEVIDYVVSRIEEVATKYDVDAIHFDDYFYPYKYTDNGKDIFFYAQDLDKQTFLDYNRGFGEYTVENAAKWRENNIDLLINAVKNKVTTINMNENRSIQFGISPFGIWGHAENYSEGSNTPVGSTSSLRDQFANTRKWVKEGLVDYLTPQIYWAFNTAAAPYGELLKWWDDQFKGVSNSHLYIGHPNYKYIDASWDNNFKNPYEIANQLRFNQKFENVKGSAFFSFDKLLPKTVVTSGDKFDILNHANKILQTSYLNLPANVPGKPWLDKIETLPVTNAKYEIKDNTIKLSWDDSNSDSKFYCIYRQEGNLDTVDITNPRNLVARFGVKSGREFIDTNIDSTKTYTYAVTVIDNASVENDAKIFNKETLDNEAAALPVIEAINKIPSLDKLTLDDESIVTAARSLVKALNNDLYVTNLNVLISAENKIEELKIEKIKQEQILKENAAISAIDKLPTLETLTLKDEDVIKAARNLVTIANNDSAITNLDKLIKAEAKIKELKENSTKNPVEEKNNNGNKLPTTGGKNSSILLSFASMLTIAGVSLFKKK
;
A
#
# COMPACT_ATOMS: atom_id res chain seq x y z
N MET A 1 3.32 19.75 1.56
CA MET A 1 4.20 19.99 0.39
C MET A 1 5.53 19.31 0.66
N GLU A 2 6.29 18.96 -0.37
CA GLU A 2 7.69 18.60 -0.17
C GLU A 2 8.57 19.85 -0.01
N PHE A 3 9.72 19.72 0.64
CA PHE A 3 10.73 20.78 0.81
C PHE A 3 12.11 20.32 0.32
N HIS A 4 12.63 20.97 -0.72
CA HIS A 4 13.93 20.68 -1.32
C HIS A 4 14.94 21.76 -0.90
N ALA A 5 15.99 21.40 -0.17
CA ALA A 5 17.04 22.32 0.24
C ALA A 5 18.00 22.58 -0.94
N TRP A 6 18.06 23.83 -1.41
CA TRP A 6 18.89 24.23 -2.55
C TRP A 6 20.26 24.76 -2.10
N PHE A 7 21.32 24.22 -2.70
CA PHE A 7 22.71 24.61 -2.49
C PHE A 7 23.36 25.04 -3.80
N ASN A 8 24.20 26.07 -3.72
CA ASN A 8 25.19 26.40 -4.73
C ASN A 8 26.56 25.92 -4.21
N PRO A 9 27.23 24.95 -4.85
CA PRO A 9 28.37 24.27 -4.23
C PRO A 9 29.66 25.09 -4.18
N TYR A 10 29.88 26.01 -5.13
CA TYR A 10 31.22 26.61 -5.33
C TYR A 10 31.28 28.12 -5.21
N ARG A 11 30.17 28.85 -5.27
CA ARG A 11 30.19 30.32 -5.25
C ARG A 11 30.58 30.85 -3.87
N VAL A 12 31.61 31.71 -3.82
CA VAL A 12 32.01 32.43 -2.60
C VAL A 12 31.52 33.87 -2.65
N THR A 13 31.77 34.60 -3.75
CA THR A 13 31.28 35.97 -3.93
C THR A 13 30.42 36.11 -5.18
N ASN A 14 29.46 37.04 -5.13
CA ASN A 14 28.55 37.31 -6.25
C ASN A 14 28.88 38.62 -6.99
N ASN A 15 29.40 39.62 -6.28
CA ASN A 15 29.68 40.92 -6.85
C ASN A 15 31.02 40.92 -7.60
N VAL A 16 31.02 41.58 -8.77
CA VAL A 16 32.26 41.87 -9.50
C VAL A 16 33.02 42.93 -8.71
N ASP A 17 34.21 42.57 -8.23
CA ASP A 17 35.01 43.44 -7.38
C ASP A 17 36.47 43.43 -7.84
N LYS A 18 37.04 44.59 -8.16
CA LYS A 18 38.40 44.67 -8.73
C LYS A 18 39.51 44.70 -7.67
N ARG A 19 39.18 44.66 -6.37
CA ARG A 19 40.16 44.54 -5.29
C ARG A 19 40.92 43.21 -5.38
N SER A 20 42.03 43.09 -4.66
CA SER A 20 42.78 41.84 -4.61
C SER A 20 41.97 40.71 -3.95
N ILE A 21 42.33 39.45 -4.24
CA ILE A 21 41.73 38.27 -3.59
C ILE A 21 41.83 38.39 -2.07
N THR A 22 42.98 38.82 -1.53
CA THR A 22 43.18 38.99 -0.09
C THR A 22 42.22 39.99 0.53
N GLU A 23 42.00 41.15 -0.12
CA GLU A 23 41.05 42.15 0.37
C GLU A 23 39.62 41.61 0.39
N LYS A 24 39.20 40.88 -0.66
CA LYS A 24 37.88 40.23 -0.72
C LYS A 24 37.69 39.21 0.39
N LEU A 25 38.68 38.36 0.61
CA LEU A 25 38.63 37.32 1.64
C LEU A 25 38.57 37.92 3.05
N ASN A 26 39.28 39.03 3.29
CA ASN A 26 39.28 39.72 4.58
C ASN A 26 37.93 40.40 4.92
N GLU A 27 37.08 40.66 3.92
CA GLU A 27 35.73 41.18 4.13
C GLU A 27 34.73 40.08 4.55
N LEU A 28 35.01 38.81 4.23
CA LEU A 28 34.19 37.69 4.67
C LEU A 28 34.27 37.55 6.20
N ALA A 29 33.23 36.97 6.80
CA ALA A 29 33.22 36.67 8.24
C ALA A 29 34.46 35.85 8.66
N GLU A 30 34.95 36.06 9.88
CA GLU A 30 36.19 35.45 10.38
C GLU A 30 36.19 33.92 10.36
N ASN A 31 35.01 33.30 10.46
CA ASN A 31 34.82 31.85 10.41
C ASN A 31 34.50 31.31 9.00
N ASN A 32 34.56 32.14 7.95
CA ASN A 32 34.26 31.71 6.59
C ASN A 32 35.34 30.76 6.04
N VAL A 33 34.92 29.67 5.39
CA VAL A 33 35.85 28.65 4.87
C VAL A 33 36.85 29.21 3.86
N ALA A 34 36.41 30.10 2.97
CA ALA A 34 37.26 30.68 1.92
C ALA A 34 38.29 31.65 2.52
N ARG A 35 37.90 32.40 3.56
CA ARG A 35 38.81 33.30 4.29
C ARG A 35 39.91 32.52 5.01
N ASN A 36 39.54 31.45 5.69
CA ASN A 36 40.48 30.65 6.48
C ASN A 36 41.31 29.68 5.62
N ASN A 37 40.89 29.42 4.38
CA ASN A 37 41.56 28.52 3.45
C ASN A 37 41.71 29.19 2.07
N PRO A 38 42.50 30.27 1.95
CA PRO A 38 42.64 31.03 0.70
C PRO A 38 43.15 30.17 -0.47
N ALA A 39 43.89 29.09 -0.18
CA ALA A 39 44.37 28.14 -1.19
C ALA A 39 43.26 27.31 -1.85
N LEU A 40 42.03 27.30 -1.31
CA LEU A 40 40.88 26.62 -1.90
C LEU A 40 40.13 27.47 -2.94
N VAL A 41 40.59 28.69 -3.19
CA VAL A 41 39.84 29.69 -3.97
C VAL A 41 40.60 30.04 -5.25
N TYR A 42 39.87 30.18 -6.35
CA TYR A 42 40.33 30.90 -7.54
C TYR A 42 39.42 32.09 -7.84
N GLU A 43 39.92 32.99 -8.68
CA GLU A 43 39.16 34.15 -9.16
C GLU A 43 38.83 34.03 -10.64
N PHE A 44 37.56 34.23 -10.99
CA PHE A 44 37.11 34.37 -12.38
C PHE A 44 36.07 35.47 -12.49
N GLN A 45 36.18 36.32 -13.52
CA GLN A 45 35.33 37.52 -13.66
C GLN A 45 35.33 38.39 -12.39
N ASN A 46 36.49 38.51 -11.72
CA ASN A 46 36.65 39.27 -10.46
C ASN A 46 35.77 38.76 -9.29
N LYS A 47 35.24 37.54 -9.38
CA LYS A 47 34.47 36.85 -8.33
C LYS A 47 35.26 35.65 -7.82
N LEU A 48 35.05 35.29 -6.57
CA LEU A 48 35.71 34.18 -5.91
C LEU A 48 34.85 32.92 -5.95
N PHE A 49 35.50 31.80 -6.24
CA PHE A 49 34.90 30.46 -6.28
C PHE A 49 35.79 29.47 -5.56
N LEU A 50 35.19 28.49 -4.90
CA LEU A 50 35.90 27.31 -4.42
C LEU A 50 36.33 26.46 -5.62
N ASP A 51 37.55 25.93 -5.56
CA ASP A 51 38.15 25.11 -6.61
C ASP A 51 37.62 23.66 -6.58
N PRO A 52 36.79 23.22 -7.55
CA PRO A 52 36.24 21.87 -7.55
C PRO A 52 37.31 20.78 -7.70
N GLY A 53 38.53 21.13 -8.14
CA GLY A 53 39.65 20.20 -8.27
C GLY A 53 40.30 19.77 -6.96
N LYS A 54 39.96 20.42 -5.84
CA LYS A 54 40.54 20.16 -4.53
C LYS A 54 39.64 19.24 -3.70
N PRO A 55 40.13 18.08 -3.22
CA PRO A 55 39.34 17.17 -2.38
C PRO A 55 38.70 17.84 -1.15
N GLU A 56 39.40 18.80 -0.55
CA GLU A 56 38.93 19.55 0.62
C GLU A 56 37.66 20.36 0.34
N VAL A 57 37.48 20.82 -0.91
CA VAL A 57 36.25 21.51 -1.33
C VAL A 57 35.08 20.52 -1.41
N ILE A 58 35.32 19.30 -1.91
CA ILE A 58 34.30 18.25 -1.95
C ILE A 58 33.87 17.88 -0.53
N ASP A 59 34.82 17.63 0.37
CA ASP A 59 34.56 17.29 1.77
C ASP A 59 33.78 18.41 2.48
N TYR A 60 34.15 19.67 2.24
CA TYR A 60 33.43 20.82 2.78
C TYR A 60 31.97 20.83 2.33
N VAL A 61 31.70 20.74 1.02
CA VAL A 61 30.34 20.77 0.47
C VAL A 61 29.51 19.60 1.00
N VAL A 62 30.07 18.38 0.98
CA VAL A 62 29.40 17.18 1.51
C VAL A 62 29.06 17.34 3.00
N SER A 63 29.97 17.91 3.81
CA SER A 63 29.71 18.14 5.23
C SER A 63 28.55 19.12 5.49
N ARG A 64 28.37 20.14 4.63
CA ARG A 64 27.25 21.09 4.76
C ARG A 64 25.92 20.44 4.38
N ILE A 65 25.94 19.58 3.38
CA ILE A 65 24.76 18.81 2.97
C ILE A 65 24.39 17.80 4.04
N GLU A 66 25.36 17.07 4.59
CA GLU A 66 25.15 16.15 5.72
C GLU A 66 24.56 16.88 6.92
N GLU A 67 25.08 18.05 7.28
CA GLU A 67 24.53 18.86 8.36
C GLU A 67 23.04 19.18 8.15
N VAL A 68 22.67 19.64 6.95
CA VAL A 68 21.27 20.00 6.68
C VAL A 68 20.38 18.76 6.59
N ALA A 69 20.85 17.73 5.89
CA ALA A 69 20.12 16.48 5.72
C ALA A 69 19.84 15.81 7.07
N THR A 70 20.77 15.82 8.02
CA THR A 70 20.58 15.19 9.35
C THR A 70 19.81 16.06 10.34
N LYS A 71 19.92 17.40 10.27
CA LYS A 71 19.28 18.30 11.24
C LYS A 71 17.86 18.74 10.86
N TYR A 72 17.48 18.63 9.59
CA TYR A 72 16.20 19.14 9.09
C TYR A 72 15.43 18.06 8.30
N ASP A 73 14.11 18.14 8.41
CA ASP A 73 13.14 17.29 7.70
C ASP A 73 12.98 17.74 6.24
N VAL A 74 14.07 17.62 5.47
CA VAL A 74 14.12 17.89 4.03
C VAL A 74 13.75 16.64 3.24
N ASP A 75 13.14 16.85 2.06
CA ASP A 75 12.73 15.81 1.13
C ASP A 75 13.70 15.62 -0.03
N ALA A 76 14.50 16.65 -0.29
CA ALA A 76 15.59 16.58 -1.25
C ALA A 76 16.71 17.55 -0.93
N ILE A 77 17.88 17.20 -1.43
CA ILE A 77 18.99 18.10 -1.70
C ILE A 77 18.93 18.48 -3.18
N HIS A 78 19.01 19.77 -3.48
CA HIS A 78 18.91 20.32 -4.83
C HIS A 78 20.15 21.16 -5.17
N PHE A 79 20.81 20.87 -6.29
CA PHE A 79 21.76 21.81 -6.90
C PHE A 79 21.14 22.48 -8.12
N ASP A 80 21.46 23.76 -8.34
CA ASP A 80 21.14 24.44 -9.58
C ASP A 80 22.25 24.20 -10.63
N ASP A 81 22.43 25.17 -11.53
CA ASP A 81 23.25 25.04 -12.74
C ASP A 81 24.69 25.52 -12.58
N TYR A 82 25.14 25.96 -11.40
CA TYR A 82 26.51 26.49 -11.25
C TYR A 82 27.52 25.41 -10.82
N PHE A 83 28.33 24.99 -11.78
CA PHE A 83 29.51 24.15 -11.56
C PHE A 83 30.79 24.98 -11.75
N TYR A 84 31.62 24.66 -12.75
CA TYR A 84 32.66 25.59 -13.18
C TYR A 84 32.02 26.84 -13.82
N PRO A 85 32.62 28.03 -13.65
CA PRO A 85 32.26 29.20 -14.43
C PRO A 85 32.43 28.93 -15.92
N TYR A 86 31.49 29.42 -16.73
CA TYR A 86 31.50 29.20 -18.17
C TYR A 86 32.26 30.31 -18.91
N LYS A 87 31.55 31.36 -19.32
CA LYS A 87 32.12 32.52 -20.00
C LYS A 87 31.52 33.81 -19.48
N TYR A 88 32.26 34.89 -19.64
CA TYR A 88 31.73 36.24 -19.56
C TYR A 88 32.24 37.06 -20.74
N THR A 89 31.53 38.13 -21.08
CA THR A 89 31.94 39.05 -22.12
C THR A 89 32.62 40.26 -21.49
N ASP A 90 33.83 40.58 -21.94
CA ASP A 90 34.55 41.80 -21.60
C ASP A 90 34.94 42.54 -22.87
N ASN A 91 34.57 43.82 -22.96
CA ASN A 91 34.82 44.67 -24.14
C ASN A 91 34.44 44.01 -25.49
N GLY A 92 33.31 43.29 -25.51
CA GLY A 92 32.81 42.61 -26.71
C GLY A 92 33.53 41.29 -27.06
N LYS A 93 34.46 40.83 -26.21
CA LYS A 93 35.16 39.55 -26.37
C LYS A 93 34.71 38.57 -25.29
N ASP A 94 34.41 37.34 -25.71
CA ASP A 94 34.12 36.27 -24.78
C ASP A 94 35.41 35.73 -24.15
N ILE A 95 35.41 35.68 -22.82
CA ILE A 95 36.46 35.09 -21.99
C ILE A 95 35.91 33.80 -21.39
N PHE A 96 36.49 32.69 -21.81
CA PHE A 96 36.11 31.36 -21.33
C PHE A 96 37.02 30.91 -20.20
N PHE A 97 36.44 30.30 -19.17
CA PHE A 97 37.20 29.73 -18.06
C PHE A 97 38.22 28.70 -18.55
N TYR A 98 37.81 27.82 -19.46
CA TYR A 98 38.65 26.73 -19.95
C TYR A 98 39.91 27.18 -20.70
N ALA A 99 39.93 28.43 -21.16
CA ALA A 99 41.05 29.05 -21.86
C ALA A 99 42.00 29.81 -20.90
N GLN A 100 41.74 29.77 -19.59
CA GLN A 100 42.60 30.34 -18.57
C GLN A 100 43.38 29.22 -17.85
N ASP A 101 44.52 29.57 -17.25
CA ASP A 101 45.37 28.67 -16.45
C ASP A 101 45.03 28.72 -14.95
N LEU A 102 43.77 29.07 -14.59
CA LEU A 102 43.36 29.35 -13.21
C LEU A 102 43.43 28.15 -12.28
N ASP A 103 43.12 26.95 -12.79
CA ASP A 103 43.14 25.69 -12.05
C ASP A 103 44.30 24.79 -12.48
N LYS A 104 45.27 25.31 -13.25
CA LYS A 104 46.40 24.54 -13.77
C LYS A 104 47.25 23.94 -12.66
N GLN A 105 47.54 24.69 -11.61
CA GLN A 105 48.30 24.17 -10.49
C GLN A 105 47.53 23.05 -9.79
N THR A 106 46.23 23.23 -9.55
CA THR A 106 45.36 22.18 -9.00
C THR A 106 45.30 20.95 -9.91
N PHE A 107 45.27 21.12 -11.24
CA PHE A 107 45.40 20.00 -12.16
C PHE A 107 46.74 19.28 -11.95
N LEU A 108 47.87 19.99 -11.91
CA LEU A 108 49.18 19.35 -11.74
C LEU A 108 49.26 18.55 -10.44
N ASP A 109 48.73 19.11 -9.35
CA ASP A 109 48.72 18.49 -8.02
C ASP A 109 47.74 17.30 -7.92
N TYR A 110 46.61 17.35 -8.64
CA TYR A 110 45.49 16.41 -8.50
C TYR A 110 45.02 15.82 -9.84
N ASN A 111 45.89 15.63 -10.83
CA ASN A 111 45.49 15.22 -12.20
C ASN A 111 44.89 13.82 -12.26
N ARG A 112 45.02 12.97 -11.23
CA ARG A 112 44.43 11.62 -11.15
C ARG A 112 44.61 10.75 -12.42
N GLY A 113 45.75 10.89 -13.11
CA GLY A 113 46.07 10.11 -14.30
C GLY A 113 45.55 10.67 -15.62
N PHE A 114 45.00 11.89 -15.65
CA PHE A 114 44.57 12.57 -16.89
C PHE A 114 45.75 13.09 -17.75
N GLY A 115 47.00 12.88 -17.31
CA GLY A 115 48.20 13.19 -18.10
C GLY A 115 48.70 14.62 -17.93
N GLU A 116 49.35 15.15 -18.96
CA GLU A 116 49.85 16.52 -18.98
C GLU A 116 48.72 17.55 -19.13
N TYR A 117 48.97 18.78 -18.69
CA TYR A 117 48.01 19.87 -18.79
C TYR A 117 47.85 20.34 -20.25
N THR A 118 46.80 19.84 -20.89
CA THR A 118 46.28 20.33 -22.17
C THR A 118 44.82 20.73 -21.99
N VAL A 119 44.26 21.54 -22.90
CA VAL A 119 42.85 21.94 -22.83
C VAL A 119 41.92 20.72 -22.81
N GLU A 120 42.24 19.67 -23.58
CA GLU A 120 41.43 18.45 -23.64
C GLU A 120 41.53 17.61 -22.36
N ASN A 121 42.75 17.38 -21.86
CA ASN A 121 42.94 16.61 -20.62
C ASN A 121 42.38 17.33 -19.41
N ALA A 122 42.56 18.66 -19.33
CA ALA A 122 41.98 19.49 -18.29
C ALA A 122 40.44 19.47 -18.34
N ALA A 123 39.82 19.47 -19.52
CA ALA A 123 38.37 19.35 -19.64
C ALA A 123 37.84 18.02 -19.04
N LYS A 124 38.45 16.89 -19.38
CA LYS A 124 38.07 15.57 -18.83
C LYS A 124 38.30 15.50 -17.31
N TRP A 125 39.39 16.11 -16.82
CA TRP A 125 39.67 16.22 -15.39
C TRP A 125 38.65 17.10 -14.65
N ARG A 126 38.25 18.24 -15.23
CA ARG A 126 37.21 19.12 -14.69
C ARG A 126 35.85 18.42 -14.65
N GLU A 127 35.49 17.67 -15.69
CA GLU A 127 34.28 16.82 -15.67
C GLU A 127 34.34 15.82 -14.51
N ASN A 128 35.49 15.13 -14.36
CA ASN A 128 35.68 14.19 -13.27
C ASN A 128 35.61 14.84 -11.88
N ASN A 129 36.10 16.09 -11.72
CA ASN A 129 35.96 16.83 -10.46
C ASN A 129 34.49 17.01 -10.06
N ILE A 130 33.63 17.38 -11.03
CA ILE A 130 32.20 17.51 -10.77
C ILE A 130 31.57 16.16 -10.46
N ASP A 131 31.88 15.12 -11.23
CA ASP A 131 31.38 13.76 -10.98
C ASP A 131 31.74 13.24 -9.58
N LEU A 132 32.94 13.54 -9.08
CA LEU A 132 33.36 13.17 -7.73
C LEU A 132 32.47 13.84 -6.67
N LEU A 133 32.14 15.12 -6.82
CA LEU A 133 31.20 15.78 -5.91
C LEU A 133 29.81 15.14 -5.99
N ILE A 134 29.25 14.96 -7.20
CA ILE A 134 27.91 14.40 -7.37
C ILE A 134 27.82 13.02 -6.72
N ASN A 135 28.81 12.16 -6.97
CA ASN A 135 28.88 10.83 -6.36
C ASN A 135 29.02 10.90 -4.83
N ALA A 136 29.87 11.79 -4.30
CA ALA A 136 30.06 11.95 -2.86
C ALA A 136 28.77 12.40 -2.16
N VAL A 137 28.04 13.35 -2.74
CA VAL A 137 26.73 13.81 -2.24
C VAL A 137 25.70 12.69 -2.31
N LYS A 138 25.57 12.01 -3.45
CA LYS A 138 24.61 10.89 -3.62
C LYS A 138 24.87 9.78 -2.59
N ASN A 139 26.13 9.40 -2.40
CA ASN A 139 26.52 8.39 -1.42
C ASN A 139 26.19 8.83 0.00
N LYS A 140 26.52 10.08 0.37
CA LYS A 140 26.19 10.62 1.70
C LYS A 140 24.69 10.62 1.98
N VAL A 141 23.88 11.13 1.05
CA VAL A 141 22.41 11.14 1.17
C VAL A 141 21.85 9.71 1.27
N THR A 142 22.39 8.78 0.47
CA THR A 142 22.00 7.37 0.50
C THR A 142 22.31 6.73 1.85
N THR A 143 23.48 7.00 2.44
CA THR A 143 23.84 6.52 3.79
C THR A 143 22.90 7.09 4.85
N ILE A 144 22.53 8.38 4.78
CA ILE A 144 21.58 8.99 5.71
C ILE A 144 20.21 8.30 5.60
N ASN A 145 19.71 8.10 4.38
CA ASN A 145 18.45 7.39 4.13
C ASN A 145 18.43 5.99 4.76
N MET A 146 19.51 5.23 4.61
CA MET A 146 19.65 3.89 5.21
C MET A 146 19.69 3.92 6.75
N ASN A 147 20.38 4.90 7.32
CA ASN A 147 20.58 4.98 8.78
C ASN A 147 19.37 5.56 9.53
N GLU A 148 18.61 6.46 8.89
CA GLU A 148 17.54 7.22 9.53
C GLU A 148 16.13 6.84 9.03
N ASN A 149 16.01 5.81 8.19
CA ASN A 149 14.76 5.40 7.54
C ASN A 149 14.07 6.56 6.79
N ARG A 150 14.85 7.22 5.93
CA ARG A 150 14.41 8.38 5.13
C ARG A 150 14.49 8.09 3.65
N SER A 151 13.86 8.97 2.86
CA SER A 151 13.83 8.89 1.39
C SER A 151 14.22 10.24 0.76
N ILE A 152 15.26 10.88 1.30
CA ILE A 152 15.79 12.14 0.78
C ILE A 152 16.31 11.92 -0.65
N GLN A 153 15.87 12.75 -1.58
CA GLN A 153 16.33 12.76 -2.96
C GLN A 153 17.61 13.59 -3.11
N PHE A 154 18.42 13.30 -4.12
CA PHE A 154 19.43 14.21 -4.64
C PHE A 154 19.14 14.54 -6.10
N GLY A 155 18.89 15.81 -6.41
CA GLY A 155 18.62 16.21 -7.79
C GLY A 155 19.25 17.54 -8.17
N ILE A 156 19.27 17.77 -9.49
CA ILE A 156 20.03 18.87 -10.08
C ILE A 156 19.20 19.56 -11.17
N SER A 157 19.24 20.89 -11.23
CA SER A 157 18.69 21.69 -12.33
C SER A 157 19.81 22.22 -13.23
N PRO A 158 20.25 21.45 -14.24
CA PRO A 158 21.33 21.89 -15.12
C PRO A 158 20.86 22.81 -16.25
N PHE A 159 21.79 23.34 -17.05
CA PHE A 159 21.48 23.96 -18.34
C PHE A 159 20.56 23.06 -19.19
N GLY A 160 19.66 23.69 -19.94
CA GLY A 160 18.73 22.97 -20.82
C GLY A 160 19.38 22.29 -22.03
N ILE A 161 20.63 22.61 -22.36
CA ILE A 161 21.44 21.92 -23.39
C ILE A 161 22.56 21.16 -22.68
N TRP A 162 22.61 19.83 -22.83
CA TRP A 162 23.75 19.04 -22.37
C TRP A 162 24.96 19.15 -23.31
N GLY A 163 24.72 18.95 -24.61
CA GLY A 163 25.72 18.99 -25.68
C GLY A 163 25.06 19.13 -27.05
N HIS A 164 25.86 19.46 -28.06
CA HIS A 164 25.42 19.70 -29.43
C HIS A 164 25.70 18.50 -30.34
N ALA A 165 24.73 18.12 -31.17
CA ALA A 165 24.82 17.00 -32.10
C ALA A 165 26.02 17.09 -33.07
N GLU A 166 26.44 18.31 -33.39
CA GLU A 166 27.62 18.58 -34.23
C GLU A 166 28.94 18.11 -33.59
N ASN A 167 29.03 18.16 -32.26
CA ASN A 167 30.24 17.82 -31.50
C ASN A 167 30.15 16.42 -30.85
N TYR A 168 28.92 15.99 -30.51
CA TYR A 168 28.64 14.74 -29.80
C TYR A 168 27.46 14.06 -30.48
N SER A 169 27.60 12.81 -30.91
CA SER A 169 26.52 12.10 -31.62
C SER A 169 25.25 11.94 -30.79
N GLU A 170 25.37 11.96 -29.47
CA GLU A 170 24.25 11.91 -28.52
C GLU A 170 23.67 13.29 -28.19
N GLY A 171 24.22 14.37 -28.75
CA GLY A 171 23.82 15.75 -28.47
C GLY A 171 22.46 16.13 -29.04
N SER A 172 21.92 17.24 -28.54
CA SER A 172 20.68 17.84 -29.07
C SER A 172 20.95 18.56 -30.39
N ASN A 173 19.95 18.66 -31.28
CA ASN A 173 20.08 19.42 -32.52
C ASN A 173 19.98 20.93 -32.26
N THR A 174 20.97 21.47 -31.56
CA THR A 174 21.11 22.89 -31.24
C THR A 174 22.42 23.47 -31.77
N PRO A 175 22.46 24.75 -32.17
CA PRO A 175 23.68 25.38 -32.66
C PRO A 175 24.80 25.41 -31.61
N VAL A 176 26.04 25.15 -32.03
CA VAL A 176 27.24 25.16 -31.16
C VAL A 176 27.55 26.54 -30.56
N GLY A 177 26.94 27.62 -31.05
CA GLY A 177 27.07 28.96 -30.47
C GLY A 177 26.35 29.13 -29.12
N SER A 178 25.37 28.26 -28.82
CA SER A 178 24.67 28.24 -27.53
C SER A 178 25.54 27.61 -26.45
N THR A 179 25.29 27.94 -25.18
CA THR A 179 25.99 27.32 -24.05
C THR A 179 25.39 25.94 -23.73
N SER A 180 26.25 25.00 -23.32
CA SER A 180 25.90 23.63 -22.97
C SER A 180 26.58 23.21 -21.67
N SER A 181 25.92 22.36 -20.87
CA SER A 181 26.44 21.95 -19.56
C SER A 181 27.77 21.21 -19.67
N LEU A 182 27.92 20.34 -20.69
CA LEU A 182 29.12 19.54 -20.86
C LEU A 182 30.34 20.39 -21.24
N ARG A 183 30.22 21.23 -22.27
CA ARG A 183 31.35 22.04 -22.75
C ARG A 183 31.70 23.17 -21.79
N ASP A 184 30.68 23.90 -21.32
CA ASP A 184 30.91 25.20 -20.71
C ASP A 184 31.00 25.13 -19.18
N GLN A 185 30.45 24.08 -18.55
CA GLN A 185 30.46 23.91 -17.10
C GLN A 185 31.08 22.58 -16.65
N PHE A 186 31.49 21.73 -17.60
CA PHE A 186 32.02 20.38 -17.36
C PHE A 186 31.03 19.49 -16.60
N ALA A 187 29.73 19.71 -16.81
CA ALA A 187 28.64 19.02 -16.16
C ALA A 187 28.04 17.95 -17.09
N ASN A 188 28.46 16.70 -16.92
CA ASN A 188 28.01 15.57 -17.73
C ASN A 188 26.68 14.99 -17.23
N THR A 189 25.61 15.78 -17.33
CA THR A 189 24.28 15.45 -16.82
C THR A 189 23.69 14.18 -17.43
N ARG A 190 24.03 13.86 -18.68
CA ARG A 190 23.64 12.60 -19.33
C ARG A 190 24.22 11.40 -18.58
N LYS A 191 25.52 11.45 -18.21
CA LYS A 191 26.17 10.41 -17.41
C LYS A 191 25.45 10.23 -16.07
N TRP A 192 25.15 11.32 -15.37
CA TRP A 192 24.55 11.25 -14.03
C TRP A 192 23.21 10.51 -14.01
N VAL A 193 22.37 10.71 -15.03
CA VAL A 193 21.11 9.98 -15.15
C VAL A 193 21.35 8.52 -15.54
N LYS A 194 22.21 8.26 -16.54
CA LYS A 194 22.45 6.89 -17.03
C LYS A 194 23.13 5.99 -16.00
N GLU A 195 23.92 6.57 -15.09
CA GLU A 195 24.62 5.85 -14.02
C GLU A 195 23.89 5.92 -12.67
N GLY A 196 22.73 6.59 -12.58
CA GLY A 196 21.95 6.65 -11.33
C GLY A 196 22.55 7.52 -10.22
N LEU A 197 23.32 8.55 -10.59
CA LEU A 197 23.99 9.45 -9.65
C LEU A 197 23.05 10.55 -9.12
N VAL A 198 21.86 10.70 -9.69
CA VAL A 198 20.83 11.66 -9.28
C VAL A 198 19.44 11.03 -9.33
N ASP A 199 18.61 11.35 -8.35
CA ASP A 199 17.20 10.92 -8.25
C ASP A 199 16.27 11.74 -9.15
N TYR A 200 16.70 12.93 -9.58
CA TYR A 200 16.02 13.67 -10.64
C TYR A 200 16.93 14.69 -11.32
N LEU A 201 16.57 15.04 -12.57
CA LEU A 201 17.03 16.26 -13.22
C LEU A 201 15.88 17.23 -13.47
N THR A 202 16.22 18.52 -13.48
CA THR A 202 15.32 19.60 -13.86
C THR A 202 15.98 20.53 -14.89
N PRO A 203 16.25 20.06 -16.13
CA PRO A 203 16.87 20.89 -17.15
C PRO A 203 16.13 22.21 -17.35
N GLN A 204 16.89 23.30 -17.34
CA GLN A 204 16.40 24.65 -17.51
C GLN A 204 16.15 24.94 -19.00
N ILE A 205 15.02 24.48 -19.54
CA ILE A 205 14.62 24.74 -20.93
C ILE A 205 13.99 26.15 -21.00
N TYR A 206 14.83 27.17 -20.79
CA TYR A 206 14.40 28.56 -20.62
C TYR A 206 14.22 29.30 -21.95
N TRP A 207 13.71 28.61 -22.96
CA TRP A 207 13.52 29.14 -24.31
C TRP A 207 12.12 28.85 -24.80
N ALA A 208 11.61 29.69 -25.69
CA ALA A 208 10.33 29.45 -26.36
C ALA A 208 10.48 28.42 -27.48
N PHE A 209 9.35 27.87 -27.95
CA PHE A 209 9.35 26.95 -29.10
C PHE A 209 10.08 27.51 -30.33
N ASN A 210 9.94 28.82 -30.59
CA ASN A 210 10.50 29.47 -31.77
C ASN A 210 11.94 30.00 -31.58
N THR A 211 12.60 29.68 -30.47
CA THR A 211 13.98 30.15 -30.23
C THR A 211 14.97 29.36 -31.08
N ALA A 212 15.46 29.93 -32.17
CA ALA A 212 16.37 29.23 -33.09
C ALA A 212 17.65 28.68 -32.42
N ALA A 213 18.18 29.37 -31.43
CA ALA A 213 19.39 28.96 -30.71
C ALA A 213 19.18 27.75 -29.76
N ALA A 214 17.93 27.50 -29.35
CA ALA A 214 17.58 26.47 -28.38
C ALA A 214 16.06 26.21 -28.40
N PRO A 215 15.52 25.54 -29.44
CA PRO A 215 14.06 25.37 -29.56
C PRO A 215 13.51 24.47 -28.44
N TYR A 216 12.49 24.92 -27.71
CA TYR A 216 11.92 24.17 -26.59
C TYR A 216 11.53 22.72 -26.98
N GLY A 217 10.88 22.56 -28.14
CA GLY A 217 10.40 21.27 -28.60
C GLY A 217 11.52 20.26 -28.89
N GLU A 218 12.64 20.72 -29.45
CA GLU A 218 13.84 19.90 -29.69
C GLU A 218 14.45 19.45 -28.37
N LEU A 219 14.64 20.39 -27.44
CA LEU A 219 15.26 20.10 -26.15
C LEU A 219 14.41 19.19 -25.29
N LEU A 220 13.10 19.42 -25.21
CA LEU A 220 12.22 18.54 -24.44
C LEU A 220 12.25 17.11 -24.98
N LYS A 221 12.13 16.94 -26.30
CA LYS A 221 12.19 15.62 -26.93
C LYS A 221 13.54 14.95 -26.64
N TRP A 222 14.63 15.68 -26.76
CA TRP A 222 15.96 15.16 -26.48
C TRP A 222 16.12 14.70 -25.02
N TRP A 223 15.60 15.47 -24.05
CA TRP A 223 15.63 15.10 -22.64
C TRP A 223 14.75 13.89 -22.33
N ASP A 224 13.55 13.80 -22.90
CA ASP A 224 12.72 12.59 -22.80
C ASP A 224 13.48 11.35 -23.33
N ASP A 225 14.16 11.47 -24.48
CA ASP A 225 14.99 10.40 -25.05
C ASP A 225 16.13 9.97 -24.10
N GLN A 226 16.69 10.90 -23.30
CA GLN A 226 17.73 10.56 -22.31
C GLN A 226 17.19 9.78 -21.11
N PHE A 227 15.89 9.83 -20.83
CA PHE A 227 15.26 9.10 -19.73
C PHE A 227 14.66 7.75 -20.13
N LYS A 228 14.69 7.39 -21.42
CA LYS A 228 14.30 6.04 -21.86
C LYS A 228 15.11 4.96 -21.13
N GLY A 229 14.40 4.03 -20.51
CA GLY A 229 14.96 2.92 -19.74
C GLY A 229 15.52 3.29 -18.36
N VAL A 230 15.34 4.54 -17.91
CA VAL A 230 15.79 5.00 -16.60
C VAL A 230 14.67 4.78 -15.58
N SER A 231 14.93 3.98 -14.56
CA SER A 231 13.94 3.62 -13.52
C SER A 231 14.21 4.23 -12.15
N ASN A 232 15.36 4.87 -11.97
CA ASN A 232 15.86 5.40 -10.70
C ASN A 232 16.09 6.92 -10.73
N SER A 233 15.48 7.62 -11.69
CA SER A 233 15.58 9.07 -11.81
C SER A 233 14.34 9.63 -12.48
N HIS A 234 13.87 10.80 -12.04
CA HIS A 234 12.78 11.53 -12.68
C HIS A 234 13.27 12.71 -13.52
N LEU A 235 12.53 13.00 -14.60
CA LEU A 235 12.71 14.21 -15.39
C LEU A 235 11.60 15.21 -15.06
N TYR A 236 11.99 16.38 -14.56
CA TYR A 236 11.14 17.56 -14.42
C TYR A 236 11.62 18.64 -15.39
N ILE A 237 10.76 19.54 -15.86
CA ILE A 237 11.17 20.59 -16.80
C ILE A 237 11.15 21.97 -16.15
N GLY A 238 12.28 22.68 -16.20
CA GLY A 238 12.37 24.06 -15.75
C GLY A 238 11.77 25.04 -16.75
N HIS A 239 10.88 25.92 -16.28
CA HIS A 239 10.24 26.98 -17.08
C HIS A 239 10.64 28.38 -16.62
N PRO A 240 10.83 29.34 -17.54
CA PRO A 240 11.35 30.67 -17.23
C PRO A 240 10.26 31.73 -17.04
N ASN A 241 9.40 31.60 -16.03
CA ASN A 241 8.31 32.58 -15.78
C ASN A 241 8.81 34.03 -15.65
N TYR A 242 10.05 34.21 -15.17
CA TYR A 242 10.70 35.52 -15.11
C TYR A 242 10.80 36.23 -16.46
N LYS A 243 10.85 35.51 -17.59
CA LYS A 243 10.97 36.10 -18.94
C LYS A 243 9.79 36.97 -19.36
N TYR A 244 8.60 36.75 -18.79
CA TYR A 244 7.46 37.65 -19.00
C TYR A 244 7.77 39.09 -18.55
N ILE A 245 8.64 39.26 -17.54
CA ILE A 245 8.96 40.58 -16.96
C ILE A 245 10.37 41.05 -17.34
N ASP A 246 11.35 40.16 -17.22
CA ASP A 246 12.76 40.50 -17.16
C ASP A 246 13.47 40.31 -18.51
N ALA A 247 12.79 39.72 -19.51
CA ALA A 247 13.32 39.50 -20.85
C ALA A 247 12.48 40.22 -21.91
N SER A 248 12.37 41.55 -21.80
CA SER A 248 11.57 42.38 -22.72
C SER A 248 11.96 42.27 -24.20
N TRP A 249 13.18 41.81 -24.48
CA TRP A 249 13.71 41.53 -25.81
C TRP A 249 13.18 40.22 -26.41
N ASP A 250 12.70 39.27 -25.60
CA ASP A 250 12.19 37.98 -26.04
C ASP A 250 10.68 38.10 -26.33
N ASN A 251 10.34 38.44 -27.58
CA ASN A 251 8.96 38.66 -28.00
C ASN A 251 8.05 37.44 -27.82
N ASN A 252 8.60 36.23 -27.70
CA ASN A 252 7.79 35.03 -27.48
C ASN A 252 7.07 35.08 -26.11
N PHE A 253 7.69 35.67 -25.09
CA PHE A 253 7.11 35.81 -23.76
C PHE A 253 6.20 37.03 -23.63
N LYS A 254 5.76 37.62 -24.75
CA LYS A 254 4.57 38.49 -24.78
C LYS A 254 3.28 37.70 -25.03
N ASN A 255 3.41 36.42 -25.38
CA ASN A 255 2.29 35.50 -25.52
C ASN A 255 1.98 34.86 -24.15
N PRO A 256 0.81 35.12 -23.53
CA PRO A 256 0.46 34.53 -22.23
C PRO A 256 0.29 33.00 -22.28
N TYR A 257 0.16 32.42 -23.47
CA TYR A 257 0.02 30.97 -23.66
C TYR A 257 1.36 30.24 -23.79
N GLU A 258 2.52 30.90 -23.81
CA GLU A 258 3.81 30.25 -24.10
C GLU A 258 4.09 29.09 -23.14
N ILE A 259 4.10 29.34 -21.82
CA ILE A 259 4.34 28.30 -20.81
C ILE A 259 3.19 27.27 -20.77
N ALA A 260 1.94 27.70 -20.96
CA ALA A 260 0.79 26.78 -21.02
C ALA A 260 0.91 25.77 -22.18
N ASN A 261 1.36 26.24 -23.35
CA ASN A 261 1.64 25.39 -24.51
C ASN A 261 2.81 24.45 -24.25
N GLN A 262 3.85 24.91 -23.52
CA GLN A 262 4.94 24.05 -23.07
C GLN A 262 4.43 22.92 -22.16
N LEU A 263 3.59 23.21 -21.16
CA LEU A 263 2.98 22.18 -20.31
C LEU A 263 2.11 21.20 -21.11
N ARG A 264 1.32 21.70 -22.07
CA ARG A 264 0.54 20.84 -22.97
C ARG A 264 1.42 19.92 -23.81
N PHE A 265 2.58 20.40 -24.24
CA PHE A 265 3.54 19.62 -25.01
C PHE A 265 4.24 18.58 -24.13
N ASN A 266 4.61 18.93 -22.88
CA ASN A 266 5.19 18.03 -21.89
C ASN A 266 4.33 16.78 -21.66
N GLN A 267 3.00 16.92 -21.63
CA GLN A 267 2.05 15.81 -21.44
C GLN A 267 2.10 14.73 -22.55
N LYS A 268 2.82 14.96 -23.66
CA LYS A 268 3.01 13.97 -24.72
C LYS A 268 4.17 13.00 -24.46
N PHE A 269 4.95 13.22 -23.40
CA PHE A 269 6.19 12.51 -23.13
C PHE A 269 6.10 11.76 -21.81
N GLU A 270 6.25 10.43 -21.86
CA GLU A 270 6.04 9.54 -20.71
C GLU A 270 7.07 9.74 -19.59
N ASN A 271 8.29 10.18 -19.94
CA ASN A 271 9.37 10.33 -18.96
C ASN A 271 9.30 11.69 -18.25
N VAL A 272 8.54 12.65 -18.77
CA VAL A 272 8.36 13.95 -18.13
C VAL A 272 7.37 13.82 -16.97
N LYS A 273 7.88 13.86 -15.74
CA LYS A 273 7.10 13.63 -14.51
C LYS A 273 6.60 14.92 -13.85
N GLY A 274 6.91 16.09 -14.40
CA GLY A 274 6.48 17.38 -13.84
C GLY A 274 7.28 18.58 -14.34
N SER A 275 7.11 19.70 -13.64
CA SER A 275 7.64 21.01 -14.03
C SER A 275 8.08 21.82 -12.81
N ALA A 276 9.10 22.67 -13.00
CA ALA A 276 9.56 23.65 -12.03
C ALA A 276 9.49 25.06 -12.63
N PHE A 277 8.99 26.04 -11.89
CA PHE A 277 8.77 27.41 -12.40
C PHE A 277 9.77 28.37 -11.77
N PHE A 278 10.63 28.99 -12.60
CA PHE A 278 11.60 29.97 -12.14
C PHE A 278 11.04 31.40 -12.31
N SER A 279 10.65 32.10 -11.25
CA SER A 279 10.66 31.70 -9.82
C SER A 279 9.30 31.92 -9.15
N PHE A 280 9.16 31.47 -7.90
CA PHE A 280 7.91 31.57 -7.13
C PHE A 280 7.29 32.98 -7.13
N ASP A 281 8.11 34.03 -7.02
CA ASP A 281 7.65 35.43 -7.09
C ASP A 281 6.88 35.73 -8.38
N LYS A 282 7.21 35.06 -9.49
CA LYS A 282 6.60 35.23 -10.80
C LYS A 282 5.28 34.46 -10.94
N LEU A 283 4.93 33.60 -9.99
CA LEU A 283 3.61 32.97 -9.90
C LEU A 283 2.60 33.81 -9.10
N LEU A 284 3.06 34.83 -8.38
CA LEU A 284 2.20 35.69 -7.59
C LEU A 284 1.57 36.81 -8.45
N PRO A 285 0.32 37.22 -8.18
CA PRO A 285 -0.30 38.35 -8.85
C PRO A 285 0.54 39.62 -8.74
N LYS A 286 0.66 40.35 -9.85
CA LYS A 286 1.34 41.65 -9.92
C LYS A 286 0.34 42.78 -10.17
N THR A 287 0.62 43.97 -9.66
CA THR A 287 -0.23 45.14 -9.91
C THR A 287 -0.11 45.56 -11.37
N VAL A 288 -1.24 45.57 -12.08
CA VAL A 288 -1.32 46.05 -13.47
C VAL A 288 -1.48 47.56 -13.44
N VAL A 289 -0.61 48.27 -14.16
CA VAL A 289 -0.68 49.73 -14.30
C VAL A 289 -1.42 50.10 -15.59
N THR A 290 -1.22 49.32 -16.65
CA THR A 290 -1.89 49.52 -17.94
C THR A 290 -2.19 48.18 -18.57
N SER A 291 -3.37 48.02 -19.15
CA SER A 291 -3.71 46.77 -19.83
C SER A 291 -2.73 46.49 -20.99
N GLY A 292 -2.30 45.24 -21.10
CA GLY A 292 -1.26 44.80 -22.03
C GLY A 292 0.17 45.04 -21.55
N ASP A 293 0.38 45.60 -20.35
CA ASP A 293 1.72 45.65 -19.76
C ASP A 293 2.24 44.24 -19.39
N LYS A 294 3.53 44.16 -19.07
CA LYS A 294 4.19 42.89 -18.73
C LYS A 294 3.57 42.17 -17.52
N PHE A 295 2.99 42.91 -16.58
CA PHE A 295 2.32 42.36 -15.41
C PHE A 295 0.93 41.84 -15.77
N ASP A 296 0.21 42.51 -16.67
CA ASP A 296 -1.06 42.02 -17.23
C ASP A 296 -0.84 40.68 -17.97
N ILE A 297 0.19 40.61 -18.83
CA ILE A 297 0.55 39.38 -19.56
C ILE A 297 0.93 38.25 -18.59
N LEU A 298 1.78 38.53 -17.58
CA LEU A 298 2.15 37.53 -16.57
C LEU A 298 0.93 37.04 -15.79
N ASN A 299 0.06 37.94 -15.33
CA ASN A 299 -1.15 37.58 -14.60
C ASN A 299 -2.08 36.73 -15.47
N HIS A 300 -2.20 37.03 -16.76
CA HIS A 300 -2.95 36.22 -17.71
C HIS A 300 -2.33 34.83 -17.87
N ALA A 301 -1.01 34.72 -18.05
CA ALA A 301 -0.31 33.45 -18.10
C ALA A 301 -0.55 32.62 -16.82
N ASN A 302 -0.40 33.22 -15.65
CA ASN A 302 -0.65 32.57 -14.36
C ASN A 302 -2.12 32.15 -14.21
N LYS A 303 -3.06 32.93 -14.73
CA LYS A 303 -4.48 32.58 -14.71
C LYS A 303 -4.74 31.32 -15.54
N ILE A 304 -4.14 31.21 -16.73
CA ILE A 304 -4.24 30.01 -17.58
C ILE A 304 -3.67 28.80 -16.85
N LEU A 305 -2.49 28.93 -16.22
CA LEU A 305 -1.90 27.86 -15.42
C LEU A 305 -2.86 27.41 -14.31
N GLN A 306 -3.38 28.36 -13.53
CA GLN A 306 -4.30 28.10 -12.42
C GLN A 306 -5.59 27.41 -12.86
N THR A 307 -6.19 27.80 -13.99
CA THR A 307 -7.50 27.28 -14.39
C THR A 307 -7.44 26.01 -15.23
N SER A 308 -6.32 25.75 -15.90
CA SER A 308 -6.25 24.70 -16.93
C SER A 308 -5.25 23.59 -16.63
N TYR A 309 -4.20 23.85 -15.85
CA TYR A 309 -3.10 22.90 -15.62
C TYR A 309 -2.85 22.61 -14.14
N LEU A 310 -3.06 23.59 -13.26
CA LEU A 310 -2.85 23.51 -11.81
C LEU A 310 -4.19 23.66 -11.06
N ASN A 311 -5.28 23.21 -11.69
CA ASN A 311 -6.66 23.36 -11.21
C ASN A 311 -7.17 22.16 -10.39
N LEU A 312 -6.38 21.08 -10.33
CA LEU A 312 -6.70 19.88 -9.57
C LEU A 312 -5.54 19.55 -8.63
N PRO A 313 -5.83 18.95 -7.46
CA PRO A 313 -4.79 18.35 -6.63
C PRO A 313 -4.01 17.29 -7.41
N ALA A 314 -2.71 17.19 -7.14
CA ALA A 314 -1.86 16.17 -7.72
C ALA A 314 -0.91 15.63 -6.63
N ASN A 315 -0.68 14.32 -6.65
CA ASN A 315 0.33 13.69 -5.83
C ASN A 315 1.70 13.86 -6.47
N VAL A 316 2.74 13.89 -5.64
CA VAL A 316 4.12 13.82 -6.13
C VAL A 316 4.33 12.43 -6.70
N PRO A 317 4.97 12.28 -7.88
CA PRO A 317 5.33 10.97 -8.41
C PRO A 317 6.10 10.14 -7.38
N GLY A 318 5.65 8.92 -7.15
CA GLY A 318 6.31 7.96 -6.28
C GLY A 318 7.71 7.62 -6.76
N LYS A 319 8.61 7.34 -5.82
CA LYS A 319 10.03 7.09 -6.09
C LYS A 319 10.41 5.70 -5.55
N PRO A 320 9.96 4.60 -6.17
CA PRO A 320 10.10 3.25 -5.61
C PRO A 320 11.55 2.83 -5.33
N TRP A 321 12.55 3.41 -6.01
CA TRP A 321 13.95 3.11 -5.72
C TRP A 321 14.45 3.71 -4.40
N LEU A 322 13.76 4.71 -3.85
CA LEU A 322 14.00 5.29 -2.53
C LEU A 322 13.11 4.68 -1.43
N ASP A 323 12.10 3.91 -1.81
CA ASP A 323 11.28 3.15 -0.88
C ASP A 323 12.09 1.97 -0.31
N LYS A 324 11.90 1.71 0.98
CA LYS A 324 12.59 0.70 1.78
C LYS A 324 11.62 -0.16 2.60
N ILE A 325 10.36 0.26 2.75
CA ILE A 325 9.37 -0.39 3.58
C ILE A 325 8.06 -0.42 2.79
N GLU A 326 7.50 -1.61 2.60
CA GLU A 326 6.22 -1.73 1.94
C GLU A 326 5.14 -0.92 2.66
N THR A 327 4.51 0.00 1.93
CA THR A 327 3.41 0.81 2.46
C THR A 327 2.11 0.01 2.41
N LEU A 328 1.51 -0.25 3.56
CA LEU A 328 0.29 -1.04 3.71
C LEU A 328 -0.97 -0.17 3.71
N PRO A 329 -2.12 -0.69 3.21
CA PRO A 329 -3.42 -0.03 3.34
C PRO A 329 -3.83 0.23 4.77
N VAL A 330 -4.57 1.33 4.97
CA VAL A 330 -5.19 1.62 6.25
C VAL A 330 -6.18 0.52 6.63
N THR A 331 -6.35 0.31 7.93
CA THR A 331 -7.20 -0.74 8.49
C THR A 331 -8.32 -0.14 9.33
N ASN A 332 -9.23 -0.98 9.84
CA ASN A 332 -10.33 -0.54 10.72
C ASN A 332 -11.11 0.67 10.17
N ALA A 333 -11.39 0.65 8.87
CA ALA A 333 -12.14 1.68 8.17
C ALA A 333 -13.54 1.84 8.77
N LYS A 334 -13.91 3.08 9.09
CA LYS A 334 -15.24 3.44 9.58
C LYS A 334 -15.82 4.58 8.76
N TYR A 335 -17.13 4.53 8.56
CA TYR A 335 -17.91 5.52 7.82
C TYR A 335 -19.14 5.89 8.64
N GLU A 336 -19.22 7.14 9.07
CA GLU A 336 -20.32 7.66 9.88
C GLU A 336 -20.98 8.85 9.17
N ILE A 337 -22.31 8.83 9.08
CA ILE A 337 -23.09 9.97 8.58
C ILE A 337 -23.66 10.69 9.79
N LYS A 338 -23.36 11.98 9.94
CA LYS A 338 -23.89 12.80 11.05
C LYS A 338 -24.03 14.25 10.61
N ASP A 339 -25.15 14.89 10.95
CA ASP A 339 -25.39 16.33 10.74
C ASP A 339 -25.07 16.82 9.32
N ASN A 340 -25.47 16.03 8.31
CA ASN A 340 -25.16 16.28 6.90
C ASN A 340 -23.66 16.32 6.53
N THR A 341 -22.86 15.57 7.27
CA THR A 341 -21.44 15.35 7.01
C THR A 341 -21.15 13.86 6.99
N ILE A 342 -20.06 13.48 6.32
CA ILE A 342 -19.53 12.11 6.34
C ILE A 342 -18.19 12.13 7.05
N LYS A 343 -18.08 11.39 8.16
CA LYS A 343 -16.83 11.18 8.89
C LYS A 343 -16.25 9.82 8.51
N LEU A 344 -14.99 9.84 8.10
CA LEU A 344 -14.16 8.65 7.89
C LEU A 344 -13.11 8.57 8.99
N SER A 345 -12.83 7.37 9.48
CA SER A 345 -11.71 7.14 10.40
C SER A 345 -11.07 5.77 10.15
N TRP A 346 -9.79 5.65 10.46
CA TRP A 346 -9.02 4.43 10.23
C TRP A 346 -7.85 4.28 11.20
N ASP A 347 -7.27 3.09 11.20
CA ASP A 347 -5.99 2.81 11.81
C ASP A 347 -4.88 2.73 10.75
N ASP A 348 -3.67 3.08 11.17
CA ASP A 348 -2.47 3.07 10.34
C ASP A 348 -1.32 2.49 11.16
N SER A 349 -0.72 1.42 10.64
CA SER A 349 0.36 0.65 11.26
C SER A 349 1.71 0.87 10.59
N ASN A 350 1.77 1.67 9.53
CA ASN A 350 3.01 1.98 8.82
C ASN A 350 3.93 2.86 9.67
N SER A 351 5.23 2.69 9.53
CA SER A 351 6.24 3.45 10.29
C SER A 351 6.71 4.73 9.60
N ASP A 352 6.44 4.87 8.31
CA ASP A 352 7.00 5.89 7.42
C ASP A 352 5.92 6.59 6.55
N SER A 353 4.66 6.48 6.96
CA SER A 353 3.57 7.24 6.36
C SER A 353 3.76 8.73 6.50
N LYS A 354 3.50 9.43 5.40
CA LYS A 354 3.68 10.88 5.31
C LYS A 354 2.38 11.62 5.07
N PHE A 355 1.54 11.13 4.16
CA PHE A 355 0.23 11.72 3.86
C PHE A 355 -0.86 10.66 3.76
N TYR A 356 -2.07 11.05 4.11
CA TYR A 356 -3.29 10.37 3.68
C TYR A 356 -3.87 11.10 2.49
N CYS A 357 -4.33 10.34 1.49
CA CYS A 357 -5.09 10.84 0.35
C CYS A 357 -6.50 10.28 0.42
N ILE A 358 -7.49 11.16 0.29
CA ILE A 358 -8.90 10.82 0.34
C ILE A 358 -9.49 11.01 -1.04
N TYR A 359 -9.98 9.92 -1.62
CA TYR A 359 -10.68 9.91 -2.88
C TYR A 359 -12.17 9.71 -2.65
N ARG A 360 -13.00 10.32 -3.49
CA ARG A 360 -14.46 10.23 -3.39
C ARG A 360 -15.09 10.08 -4.76
N GLN A 361 -16.04 9.16 -4.87
CA GLN A 361 -16.94 9.05 -6.01
C GLN A 361 -18.39 8.90 -5.57
N GLU A 362 -19.31 9.48 -6.35
CA GLU A 362 -20.74 9.34 -6.15
C GLU A 362 -21.20 7.92 -6.50
N GLY A 363 -22.07 7.36 -5.66
CA GLY A 363 -22.64 6.03 -5.80
C GLY A 363 -22.26 5.08 -4.67
N ASN A 364 -22.84 3.89 -4.73
CA ASN A 364 -22.50 2.74 -3.91
C ASN A 364 -21.62 1.83 -4.77
N LEU A 365 -20.30 2.00 -4.64
CA LEU A 365 -19.30 1.39 -5.52
C LEU A 365 -18.39 0.43 -4.75
N ASP A 366 -17.96 -0.63 -5.41
CA ASP A 366 -16.96 -1.58 -4.89
C ASP A 366 -15.53 -1.04 -4.99
N THR A 367 -15.29 -0.07 -5.89
CA THR A 367 -13.98 0.54 -6.12
C THR A 367 -14.11 2.05 -6.32
N VAL A 368 -12.99 2.75 -6.14
CA VAL A 368 -12.85 4.17 -6.45
C VAL A 368 -11.63 4.36 -7.35
N ASP A 369 -11.79 5.08 -8.44
CA ASP A 369 -10.71 5.42 -9.37
C ASP A 369 -9.78 6.47 -8.76
N ILE A 370 -8.71 5.98 -8.13
CA ILE A 370 -7.66 6.84 -7.54
C ILE A 370 -6.71 7.42 -8.59
N THR A 371 -6.82 7.02 -9.86
CA THR A 371 -5.98 7.57 -10.96
C THR A 371 -6.54 8.87 -11.53
N ASN A 372 -7.83 9.15 -11.30
CA ASN A 372 -8.47 10.38 -11.71
C ASN A 372 -8.33 11.45 -10.61
N PRO A 373 -7.55 12.52 -10.84
CA PRO A 373 -7.30 13.56 -9.83
C PRO A 373 -8.56 14.34 -9.41
N ARG A 374 -9.66 14.24 -10.16
CA ARG A 374 -10.96 14.82 -9.74
C ARG A 374 -11.57 14.11 -8.53
N ASN A 375 -11.19 12.87 -8.31
CA ASN A 375 -11.67 12.10 -7.17
C ASN A 375 -10.88 12.43 -5.91
N LEU A 376 -9.65 12.95 -6.01
CA LEU A 376 -8.85 13.36 -4.85
C LEU A 376 -9.44 14.62 -4.20
N VAL A 377 -10.20 14.44 -3.12
CA VAL A 377 -10.90 15.53 -2.42
C VAL A 377 -10.09 16.11 -1.27
N ALA A 378 -9.16 15.36 -0.70
CA ALA A 378 -8.28 15.84 0.36
C ALA A 378 -6.94 15.11 0.37
N ARG A 379 -5.91 15.84 0.80
CA ARG A 379 -4.60 15.30 1.14
C ARG A 379 -4.03 16.05 2.33
N PHE A 380 -3.60 15.32 3.35
CA PHE A 380 -3.06 15.94 4.56
C PHE A 380 -2.02 15.04 5.23
N GLY A 381 -1.11 15.67 5.98
CA GLY A 381 -0.02 14.94 6.63
C GLY A 381 -0.54 14.12 7.82
N VAL A 382 0.07 12.96 8.07
CA VAL A 382 -0.37 12.02 9.14
C VAL A 382 -0.41 12.65 10.54
N LYS A 383 0.40 13.69 10.78
CA LYS A 383 0.38 14.50 12.02
C LYS A 383 -0.96 15.20 12.28
N SER A 384 -1.84 15.30 11.28
CA SER A 384 -3.18 15.90 11.41
C SER A 384 -4.21 14.94 11.99
N GLY A 385 -3.87 13.66 12.17
CA GLY A 385 -4.77 12.61 12.67
C GLY A 385 -5.19 11.62 11.57
N ARG A 386 -6.02 10.64 11.97
CA ARG A 386 -6.48 9.51 11.14
C ARG A 386 -7.99 9.57 10.88
N GLU A 387 -8.49 10.79 10.75
CA GLU A 387 -9.89 11.07 10.50
C GLU A 387 -10.03 12.12 9.41
N PHE A 388 -11.10 12.01 8.63
CA PHE A 388 -11.49 13.01 7.64
C PHE A 388 -12.98 13.29 7.76
N ILE A 389 -13.37 14.56 7.70
CA ILE A 389 -14.78 14.98 7.71
C ILE A 389 -15.07 15.68 6.39
N ASP A 390 -15.92 15.06 5.59
CA ASP A 390 -16.43 15.65 4.37
C ASP A 390 -17.68 16.48 4.66
N THR A 391 -17.53 17.80 4.51
CA THR A 391 -18.62 18.78 4.64
C THR A 391 -19.16 19.24 3.29
N ASN A 392 -18.58 18.79 2.17
CA ASN A 392 -18.92 19.22 0.82
C ASN A 392 -19.67 18.12 0.06
N ILE A 393 -20.75 17.65 0.67
CA ILE A 393 -21.57 16.55 0.17
C ILE A 393 -22.98 17.04 -0.18
N ASP A 394 -23.60 16.38 -1.15
CA ASP A 394 -25.04 16.48 -1.36
C ASP A 394 -25.72 15.39 -0.51
N SER A 395 -26.53 15.82 0.45
CA SER A 395 -27.27 14.95 1.37
C SER A 395 -28.17 13.91 0.69
N THR A 396 -28.55 14.17 -0.56
CA THR A 396 -29.44 13.32 -1.35
C THR A 396 -28.70 12.21 -2.11
N LYS A 397 -27.36 12.23 -2.06
CA LYS A 397 -26.49 11.33 -2.79
C LYS A 397 -25.75 10.39 -1.86
N THR A 398 -25.40 9.24 -2.39
CA THR A 398 -24.49 8.29 -1.74
C THR A 398 -23.08 8.50 -2.28
N TYR A 399 -22.08 8.28 -1.44
CA TYR A 399 -20.67 8.38 -1.83
C TYR A 399 -19.89 7.18 -1.30
N THR A 400 -19.03 6.63 -2.14
CA THR A 400 -17.95 5.72 -1.76
C THR A 400 -16.64 6.51 -1.70
N TYR A 401 -15.84 6.24 -0.67
CA TYR A 401 -14.51 6.83 -0.54
C TYR A 401 -13.43 5.76 -0.67
N ALA A 402 -12.22 6.21 -1.00
CA ALA A 402 -11.01 5.43 -0.86
C ALA A 402 -10.00 6.24 -0.06
N VAL A 403 -9.28 5.57 0.85
CA VAL A 403 -8.15 6.15 1.56
C VAL A 403 -6.89 5.39 1.17
N THR A 404 -5.88 6.13 0.74
CA THR A 404 -4.53 5.63 0.51
C THR A 404 -3.55 6.36 1.43
N VAL A 405 -2.40 5.74 1.59
CA VAL A 405 -1.23 6.22 2.31
C VAL A 405 -0.15 6.53 1.28
N ILE A 406 0.50 7.68 1.45
CA ILE A 406 1.73 8.05 0.76
C ILE A 406 2.86 8.04 1.77
N ASP A 407 3.92 7.28 1.49
CA ASP A 407 5.11 7.16 2.34
C ASP A 407 6.12 8.32 2.15
N ASN A 408 7.29 8.16 2.76
CA ASN A 408 8.42 9.09 2.62
C ASN A 408 8.99 9.15 1.19
N ALA A 409 8.93 8.06 0.43
CA ALA A 409 9.34 7.98 -0.98
C ALA A 409 8.23 8.43 -1.95
N SER A 410 7.11 8.94 -1.45
CA SER A 410 5.90 9.26 -2.20
C SER A 410 5.25 8.08 -2.93
N VAL A 411 5.58 6.85 -2.59
CA VAL A 411 4.86 5.66 -3.10
C VAL A 411 3.48 5.67 -2.46
N GLU A 412 2.47 5.61 -3.31
CA GLU A 412 1.07 5.51 -2.91
C GLU A 412 0.66 4.05 -2.94
N ASN A 413 0.09 3.57 -1.85
CA ASN A 413 -0.31 2.16 -1.72
C ASN A 413 -1.71 1.90 -2.33
N ASP A 414 -2.15 0.64 -2.29
CA ASP A 414 -3.51 0.27 -2.70
C ASP A 414 -4.60 0.91 -1.81
N ALA A 415 -5.71 1.28 -2.44
CA ALA A 415 -6.83 1.93 -1.78
C ALA A 415 -7.57 1.01 -0.80
N LYS A 416 -7.78 1.49 0.44
CA LYS A 416 -8.82 0.94 1.31
C LYS A 416 -10.15 1.62 0.98
N ILE A 417 -11.14 0.81 0.60
CA ILE A 417 -12.49 1.30 0.26
C ILE A 417 -13.33 1.54 1.51
N PHE A 418 -14.04 2.66 1.51
CA PHE A 418 -14.99 3.11 2.53
C PHE A 418 -16.36 3.19 1.87
N ASN A 419 -16.98 2.03 1.77
CA ASN A 419 -18.35 1.86 1.32
C ASN A 419 -19.24 1.66 2.55
N LYS A 420 -20.24 2.52 2.75
CA LYS A 420 -21.08 2.50 3.96
C LYS A 420 -21.81 1.17 4.12
N GLU A 421 -22.45 0.66 3.07
CA GLU A 421 -23.23 -0.57 3.13
C GLU A 421 -22.33 -1.78 3.40
N THR A 422 -21.18 -1.86 2.72
CA THR A 422 -20.20 -2.92 2.95
C THR A 422 -19.68 -2.88 4.39
N LEU A 423 -19.25 -1.72 4.87
CA LEU A 423 -18.70 -1.58 6.22
C LEU A 423 -19.75 -1.85 7.31
N ASP A 424 -21.01 -1.47 7.09
CA ASP A 424 -22.10 -1.80 8.01
C ASP A 424 -22.36 -3.30 8.08
N ASN A 425 -22.37 -3.98 6.92
CA ASN A 425 -22.56 -5.42 6.85
C ASN A 425 -21.37 -6.18 7.50
N GLU A 426 -20.14 -5.73 7.25
CA GLU A 426 -18.94 -6.25 7.92
C GLU A 426 -19.03 -6.06 9.44
N ALA A 427 -19.38 -4.86 9.90
CA ALA A 427 -19.53 -4.56 11.32
C ALA A 427 -20.65 -5.39 11.98
N ALA A 428 -21.76 -5.61 11.29
CA ALA A 428 -22.87 -6.45 11.76
C ALA A 428 -22.49 -7.94 11.81
N ALA A 429 -21.58 -8.40 10.94
CA ALA A 429 -21.11 -9.78 10.93
C ALA A 429 -20.07 -10.09 12.03
N LEU A 430 -19.35 -9.09 12.54
CA LEU A 430 -18.29 -9.28 13.56
C LEU A 430 -18.76 -10.07 14.80
N PRO A 431 -19.88 -9.75 15.47
CA PRO A 431 -20.34 -10.54 16.62
C PRO A 431 -20.67 -11.99 16.27
N VAL A 432 -21.11 -12.25 15.04
CA VAL A 432 -21.40 -13.60 14.53
C VAL A 432 -20.10 -14.39 14.36
N ILE A 433 -19.10 -13.77 13.72
CA ILE A 433 -17.78 -14.36 13.52
C ILE A 433 -17.13 -14.68 14.87
N GLU A 434 -17.19 -13.75 15.84
CA GLU A 434 -16.68 -13.96 17.18
C GLU A 434 -17.39 -15.09 17.93
N ALA A 435 -18.70 -15.23 17.76
CA ALA A 435 -19.46 -16.33 18.35
C ALA A 435 -19.04 -17.68 17.77
N ILE A 436 -18.81 -17.76 16.45
CA ILE A 436 -18.31 -18.97 15.78
C ILE A 436 -16.88 -19.30 16.24
N ASN A 437 -16.01 -18.29 16.43
CA ASN A 437 -14.64 -18.49 16.91
C ASN A 437 -14.56 -19.03 18.35
N LYS A 438 -15.63 -18.90 19.14
CA LYS A 438 -15.73 -19.48 20.48
C LYS A 438 -16.08 -20.98 20.46
N ILE A 439 -16.47 -21.52 19.32
CA ILE A 439 -16.75 -22.96 19.19
C ILE A 439 -15.43 -23.72 19.34
N PRO A 440 -15.37 -24.75 20.22
CA PRO A 440 -14.19 -25.60 20.34
C PRO A 440 -13.79 -26.23 19.00
N SER A 441 -12.50 -26.53 18.85
CA SER A 441 -12.02 -27.28 17.70
C SER A 441 -12.71 -28.65 17.60
N LEU A 442 -12.89 -29.17 16.38
CA LEU A 442 -13.70 -30.37 16.12
C LEU A 442 -13.25 -31.63 16.90
N ASP A 443 -11.97 -31.71 17.26
CA ASP A 443 -11.38 -32.78 18.07
C ASP A 443 -11.72 -32.67 19.56
N LYS A 444 -12.04 -31.46 20.04
CA LYS A 444 -12.41 -31.15 21.42
C LYS A 444 -13.91 -30.93 21.60
N LEU A 445 -14.67 -30.86 20.51
CA LEU A 445 -16.09 -30.59 20.53
C LEU A 445 -16.85 -31.77 21.17
N THR A 446 -17.72 -31.46 22.12
CA THR A 446 -18.55 -32.43 22.85
C THR A 446 -20.03 -32.06 22.73
N LEU A 447 -20.93 -32.94 23.22
CA LEU A 447 -22.37 -32.64 23.23
C LEU A 447 -22.74 -31.48 24.16
N ASP A 448 -21.92 -31.17 25.17
CA ASP A 448 -22.16 -30.04 26.07
C ASP A 448 -22.01 -28.69 25.34
N ASP A 449 -21.27 -28.67 24.23
CA ASP A 449 -21.03 -27.49 23.39
C ASP A 449 -22.18 -27.20 22.41
N GLU A 450 -23.20 -28.07 22.32
CA GLU A 450 -24.36 -27.92 21.41
C GLU A 450 -25.04 -26.55 21.57
N SER A 451 -25.11 -26.05 22.80
CA SER A 451 -25.71 -24.74 23.12
C SER A 451 -24.94 -23.58 22.47
N ILE A 452 -23.61 -23.64 22.43
CA ILE A 452 -22.75 -22.63 21.81
C ILE A 452 -22.90 -22.65 20.29
N VAL A 453 -22.90 -23.86 19.69
CA VAL A 453 -23.12 -24.05 18.25
C VAL A 453 -24.48 -23.52 17.82
N THR A 454 -25.54 -23.84 18.58
CA THR A 454 -26.91 -23.39 18.29
C THR A 454 -27.07 -21.87 18.46
N ALA A 455 -26.41 -21.28 19.46
CA ALA A 455 -26.37 -19.84 19.65
C ALA A 455 -25.69 -19.13 18.48
N ALA A 456 -24.53 -19.64 18.02
CA ALA A 456 -23.84 -19.11 16.85
C ALA A 456 -24.70 -19.19 15.58
N ARG A 457 -25.41 -20.30 15.34
CA ARG A 457 -26.36 -20.43 14.22
C ARG A 457 -27.53 -19.45 14.31
N SER A 458 -28.03 -19.20 15.51
CA SER A 458 -29.09 -18.22 15.73
C SER A 458 -28.64 -16.80 15.35
N LEU A 459 -27.39 -16.46 15.65
CA LEU A 459 -26.79 -15.18 15.25
C LEU A 459 -26.61 -15.07 13.73
N VAL A 460 -26.13 -16.12 13.04
CA VAL A 460 -26.06 -16.15 11.57
C VAL A 460 -27.44 -15.90 10.96
N LYS A 461 -28.47 -16.60 11.47
CA LYS A 461 -29.85 -16.43 10.99
C LYS A 461 -30.39 -15.01 11.24
N ALA A 462 -30.03 -14.40 12.37
CA ALA A 462 -30.43 -13.04 12.70
C ALA A 462 -29.74 -11.98 11.82
N LEU A 463 -28.48 -12.21 11.44
CA LEU A 463 -27.74 -11.34 10.51
C LEU A 463 -28.39 -11.32 9.11
N ASN A 464 -28.94 -12.45 8.66
CA ASN A 464 -29.62 -12.60 7.38
C ASN A 464 -28.73 -12.21 6.17
N ASN A 465 -27.41 -12.39 6.29
CA ASN A 465 -26.44 -12.14 5.24
C ASN A 465 -25.17 -12.97 5.43
N ASP A 466 -25.18 -14.19 4.90
CA ASP A 466 -24.09 -15.16 5.08
C ASP A 466 -22.78 -14.74 4.37
N LEU A 467 -22.86 -13.84 3.39
CA LEU A 467 -21.72 -13.41 2.57
C LEU A 467 -20.58 -12.83 3.41
N TYR A 468 -20.90 -12.16 4.52
CA TYR A 468 -19.93 -11.49 5.38
C TYR A 468 -19.46 -12.36 6.56
N VAL A 469 -19.99 -13.58 6.72
CA VAL A 469 -19.58 -14.50 7.79
C VAL A 469 -18.43 -15.38 7.30
N THR A 470 -17.20 -14.86 7.43
CA THR A 470 -15.99 -15.48 6.84
C THR A 470 -15.66 -16.87 7.36
N ASN A 471 -16.11 -17.22 8.57
CA ASN A 471 -15.87 -18.51 9.22
C ASN A 471 -17.11 -19.42 9.24
N LEU A 472 -18.11 -19.19 8.40
CA LEU A 472 -19.36 -19.98 8.37
C LEU A 472 -19.13 -21.49 8.21
N ASN A 473 -18.10 -21.90 7.47
CA ASN A 473 -17.74 -23.32 7.29
C ASN A 473 -17.35 -24.02 8.61
N VAL A 474 -16.77 -23.27 9.56
CA VAL A 474 -16.44 -23.80 10.89
C VAL A 474 -17.72 -24.18 11.64
N LEU A 475 -18.72 -23.30 11.60
CA LEU A 475 -20.03 -23.56 12.20
C LEU A 475 -20.70 -24.79 11.56
N ILE A 476 -20.72 -24.87 10.22
CA ILE A 476 -21.32 -26.02 9.51
C ILE A 476 -20.64 -27.34 9.91
N SER A 477 -19.32 -27.33 10.05
CA SER A 477 -18.56 -28.51 10.46
C SER A 477 -18.84 -28.89 11.93
N ALA A 478 -18.96 -27.90 12.82
CA ALA A 478 -19.33 -28.14 14.21
C ALA A 478 -20.75 -28.70 14.34
N GLU A 479 -21.71 -28.21 13.57
CA GLU A 479 -23.08 -28.74 13.54
C GLU A 479 -23.12 -30.20 13.11
N ASN A 480 -22.43 -30.54 12.02
CA ASN A 480 -22.32 -31.93 11.57
C ASN A 480 -21.68 -32.81 12.65
N LYS A 481 -20.65 -32.30 13.34
CA LYS A 481 -19.97 -33.04 14.40
C LYS A 481 -20.88 -33.28 15.62
N ILE A 482 -21.70 -32.32 16.00
CA ILE A 482 -22.70 -32.50 17.07
C ILE A 482 -23.70 -33.59 16.69
N GLU A 483 -24.19 -33.62 15.45
CA GLU A 483 -25.11 -34.67 15.00
C GLU A 483 -24.45 -36.06 15.00
N GLU A 484 -23.19 -36.17 14.57
CA GLU A 484 -22.42 -37.42 14.71
C GLU A 484 -22.31 -37.88 16.16
N LEU A 485 -21.99 -36.96 17.09
CA LEU A 485 -21.86 -37.26 18.51
C LEU A 485 -23.20 -37.70 19.12
N LYS A 486 -24.33 -37.14 18.68
CA LYS A 486 -25.67 -37.58 19.11
C LYS A 486 -25.95 -39.00 18.66
N ILE A 487 -25.64 -39.32 17.40
CA ILE A 487 -25.80 -40.67 16.84
C ILE A 487 -24.93 -41.67 17.60
N GLU A 488 -23.66 -41.33 17.85
CA GLU A 488 -22.75 -42.20 18.60
C GLU A 488 -23.22 -42.39 20.05
N LYS A 489 -23.72 -41.34 20.72
CA LYS A 489 -24.31 -41.47 22.06
C LYS A 489 -25.50 -42.44 22.08
N ILE A 490 -26.42 -42.33 21.13
CA ILE A 490 -27.56 -43.24 21.00
C ILE A 490 -27.08 -44.69 20.82
N LYS A 491 -26.05 -44.89 19.97
CA LYS A 491 -25.46 -46.20 19.74
C LYS A 491 -24.80 -46.76 21.00
N GLN A 492 -24.08 -45.94 21.77
CA GLN A 492 -23.47 -46.36 23.04
C GLN A 492 -24.53 -46.70 24.09
N GLU A 493 -25.59 -45.89 24.21
CA GLU A 493 -26.72 -46.18 25.10
C GLU A 493 -27.42 -47.48 24.71
N GLN A 494 -27.52 -47.77 23.41
CA GLN A 494 -28.07 -49.02 22.89
C GLN A 494 -27.19 -50.22 23.26
N ILE A 495 -25.87 -50.11 23.05
CA ILE A 495 -24.89 -51.14 23.44
C ILE A 495 -24.93 -51.39 24.96
N LEU A 496 -25.10 -50.35 25.78
CA LEU A 496 -25.21 -50.51 27.23
C LEU A 496 -26.46 -51.29 27.64
N LYS A 497 -27.61 -51.08 26.99
CA LYS A 497 -28.83 -51.86 27.23
C LYS A 497 -28.64 -53.33 26.84
N GLU A 498 -28.03 -53.56 25.67
CA GLU A 498 -27.71 -54.91 25.17
C GLU A 498 -26.77 -55.64 26.14
N ASN A 499 -25.70 -54.98 26.58
CA ASN A 499 -24.75 -55.53 27.55
C ASN A 499 -25.38 -55.78 28.93
N ALA A 500 -26.29 -54.92 29.38
CA ALA A 500 -27.02 -55.13 30.63
C ALA A 500 -27.91 -56.39 30.55
N ALA A 501 -28.58 -56.60 29.42
CA ALA A 501 -29.36 -57.81 29.16
C ALA A 501 -28.45 -59.05 29.12
N ILE A 502 -27.35 -59.01 28.36
CA ILE A 502 -26.37 -60.10 28.28
C ILE A 502 -25.85 -60.45 29.67
N SER A 503 -25.40 -59.46 30.46
CA SER A 503 -24.86 -59.68 31.80
C SER A 503 -25.90 -60.25 32.77
N ALA A 504 -27.15 -59.83 32.69
CA ALA A 504 -28.23 -60.38 33.51
C ALA A 504 -28.50 -61.85 33.16
N ILE A 505 -28.46 -62.21 31.87
CA ILE A 505 -28.64 -63.58 31.39
C ILE A 505 -27.45 -64.47 31.78
N ASP A 506 -26.22 -63.95 31.74
CA ASP A 506 -25.02 -64.68 32.15
C ASP A 506 -25.06 -65.07 33.63
N LYS A 507 -25.63 -64.21 34.48
CA LYS A 507 -25.80 -64.46 35.93
C LYS A 507 -26.90 -65.47 36.26
N LEU A 508 -27.73 -65.88 35.30
CA LEU A 508 -28.75 -66.90 35.54
C LEU A 508 -28.10 -68.24 35.92
N PRO A 509 -28.66 -68.97 36.89
CA PRO A 509 -28.23 -70.33 37.23
C PRO A 509 -28.21 -71.25 36.01
N THR A 510 -27.41 -72.31 36.07
CA THR A 510 -27.45 -73.35 35.04
C THR A 510 -28.79 -74.08 35.09
N LEU A 511 -29.22 -74.67 33.97
CA LEU A 511 -30.52 -75.38 33.92
C LEU A 511 -30.62 -76.52 34.94
N GLU A 512 -29.49 -77.07 35.38
CA GLU A 512 -29.40 -78.12 36.40
C GLU A 512 -29.58 -77.59 37.84
N THR A 513 -29.23 -76.32 38.08
CA THR A 513 -29.24 -75.69 39.42
C THR A 513 -30.37 -74.70 39.64
N LEU A 514 -31.18 -74.46 38.60
CA LEU A 514 -32.27 -73.50 38.56
C LEU A 514 -33.50 -74.00 39.33
N THR A 515 -34.06 -73.15 40.20
CA THR A 515 -35.17 -73.46 41.11
C THR A 515 -36.32 -72.43 40.98
N LEU A 516 -37.47 -72.70 41.61
CA LEU A 516 -38.59 -71.74 41.63
C LEU A 516 -38.24 -70.39 42.30
N LYS A 517 -37.19 -70.32 43.13
CA LYS A 517 -36.74 -69.08 43.78
C LYS A 517 -36.03 -68.13 42.79
N ASP A 518 -35.61 -68.64 41.63
CA ASP A 518 -34.89 -67.88 40.61
C ASP A 518 -35.84 -67.19 39.61
N GLU A 519 -37.16 -67.27 39.82
CA GLU A 519 -38.16 -66.68 38.92
C GLU A 519 -38.04 -65.16 38.77
N ASP A 520 -37.82 -64.48 39.89
CA ASP A 520 -37.74 -63.02 39.86
C ASP A 520 -36.49 -62.53 39.12
N VAL A 521 -35.37 -63.26 39.20
CA VAL A 521 -34.15 -62.92 38.44
C VAL A 521 -34.28 -63.24 36.95
N ILE A 522 -35.04 -64.27 36.57
CA ILE A 522 -35.36 -64.57 35.17
C ILE A 522 -36.29 -63.49 34.58
N LYS A 523 -37.33 -63.07 35.31
CA LYS A 523 -38.19 -61.96 34.89
C LYS A 523 -37.41 -60.65 34.76
N ALA A 524 -36.49 -60.37 35.68
CA ALA A 524 -35.62 -59.20 35.60
C ALA A 524 -34.73 -59.23 34.34
N ALA A 525 -34.13 -60.39 34.01
CA ALA A 525 -33.34 -60.57 32.80
C ALA A 525 -34.20 -60.39 31.52
N ARG A 526 -35.43 -60.94 31.50
CA ARG A 526 -36.38 -60.73 30.38
C ARG A 526 -36.77 -59.27 30.21
N ASN A 527 -37.02 -58.56 31.31
CA ASN A 527 -37.32 -57.14 31.24
C ASN A 527 -36.18 -56.33 30.62
N LEU A 528 -34.92 -56.66 30.95
CA LEU A 528 -33.74 -56.03 30.34
C LEU A 528 -33.60 -56.35 28.84
N VAL A 529 -33.91 -57.57 28.41
CA VAL A 529 -34.00 -57.92 26.98
C VAL A 529 -35.05 -57.07 26.26
N THR A 530 -36.24 -56.93 26.85
CA THR A 530 -37.31 -56.09 26.30
C THR A 530 -36.91 -54.61 26.26
N ILE A 531 -36.20 -54.10 27.27
CA ILE A 531 -35.66 -52.74 27.30
C ILE A 531 -34.58 -52.52 26.22
N ALA A 532 -33.72 -53.51 25.99
CA ALA A 532 -32.73 -53.47 24.92
C ALA A 532 -33.36 -53.51 23.53
N ASN A 533 -34.48 -54.23 23.37
CA ASN A 533 -35.28 -54.28 22.14
C ASN A 533 -34.45 -54.58 20.87
N ASN A 534 -33.40 -55.40 21.02
CA ASN A 534 -32.54 -55.85 19.95
C ASN A 534 -32.07 -57.29 20.21
N ASP A 535 -33.00 -58.22 20.07
CA ASP A 535 -32.75 -59.65 20.33
C ASP A 535 -31.56 -60.20 19.53
N SER A 536 -31.30 -59.66 18.34
CA SER A 536 -30.19 -60.10 17.48
C SER A 536 -28.79 -59.80 18.04
N ALA A 537 -28.66 -58.76 18.88
CA ALA A 537 -27.41 -58.39 19.53
C ALA A 537 -27.17 -59.12 20.86
N ILE A 538 -28.19 -59.78 21.42
CA ILE A 538 -28.12 -60.48 22.72
C ILE A 538 -27.70 -61.93 22.48
N THR A 539 -26.39 -62.15 22.46
CA THR A 539 -25.78 -63.43 22.03
C THR A 539 -26.17 -64.64 22.88
N ASN A 540 -26.53 -64.43 24.14
CA ASN A 540 -26.90 -65.47 25.10
C ASN A 540 -28.42 -65.59 25.33
N LEU A 541 -29.26 -64.94 24.50
CA LEU A 541 -30.72 -64.93 24.65
C LEU A 541 -31.32 -66.34 24.75
N ASP A 542 -30.74 -67.31 24.07
CA ASP A 542 -31.16 -68.71 24.07
C ASP A 542 -31.08 -69.36 25.47
N LYS A 543 -30.13 -68.91 26.31
CA LYS A 543 -30.00 -69.33 27.72
C LYS A 543 -31.21 -68.87 28.54
N LEU A 544 -31.66 -67.63 28.33
CA LEU A 544 -32.85 -67.08 29.00
C LEU A 544 -34.11 -67.83 28.59
N ILE A 545 -34.29 -68.08 27.29
CA ILE A 545 -35.46 -68.81 26.76
C ILE A 545 -35.55 -70.21 27.40
N LYS A 546 -34.42 -70.92 27.51
CA LYS A 546 -34.36 -72.24 28.17
C LYS A 546 -34.65 -72.15 29.67
N ALA A 547 -34.13 -71.13 30.36
CA ALA A 547 -34.39 -70.90 31.77
C ALA A 547 -35.88 -70.61 32.06
N GLU A 548 -36.54 -69.80 31.22
CA GLU A 548 -37.98 -69.52 31.30
C GLU A 548 -38.83 -70.77 31.08
N ALA A 549 -38.49 -71.57 30.07
CA ALA A 549 -39.14 -72.84 29.83
C ALA A 549 -39.00 -73.80 31.03
N LYS A 550 -37.81 -73.84 31.64
CA LYS A 550 -37.56 -74.69 32.82
C LYS A 550 -38.33 -74.25 34.05
N ILE A 551 -38.45 -72.94 34.32
CA ILE A 551 -39.29 -72.44 35.41
C ILE A 551 -40.76 -72.73 35.20
N LYS A 552 -41.25 -72.62 33.96
CA LYS A 552 -42.62 -73.01 33.64
C LYS A 552 -42.86 -74.50 33.93
N GLU A 553 -41.93 -75.37 33.54
CA GLU A 553 -41.97 -76.81 33.84
C GLU A 553 -41.94 -77.09 35.36
N LEU A 554 -41.05 -76.42 36.11
CA LEU A 554 -40.97 -76.55 37.57
C LEU A 554 -42.26 -76.14 38.28
N LYS A 555 -42.96 -75.11 37.77
CA LYS A 555 -44.28 -74.71 38.26
C LYS A 555 -45.34 -75.75 37.98
N GLU A 556 -45.41 -76.25 36.74
CA GLU A 556 -46.36 -77.29 36.33
C GLU A 556 -46.15 -78.61 37.09
N ASN A 557 -44.91 -78.95 37.44
CA ASN A 557 -44.57 -80.12 38.26
C ASN A 557 -44.85 -79.90 39.75
N SER A 558 -44.72 -78.67 40.28
CA SER A 558 -45.12 -78.34 41.67
C SER A 558 -46.63 -78.43 41.90
N THR A 559 -47.43 -78.36 40.83
CA THR A 559 -48.90 -78.48 40.88
C THR A 559 -49.43 -79.92 40.76
N LYS A 560 -48.58 -80.95 40.62
CA LYS A 560 -48.98 -82.36 40.50
C LYS A 560 -48.52 -83.21 41.69
N ASN A 561 -49.14 -83.03 42.86
CA ASN A 561 -49.26 -84.08 43.89
C ASN A 561 -50.53 -83.83 44.74
N PRO A 562 -51.50 -84.76 44.81
CA PRO A 562 -52.84 -84.51 45.36
C PRO A 562 -53.03 -85.04 46.79
N VAL A 563 -53.76 -84.30 47.64
CA VAL A 563 -54.66 -84.87 48.68
C VAL A 563 -55.89 -83.97 48.82
N GLU A 564 -57.03 -84.64 48.87
CA GLU A 564 -58.41 -84.19 49.05
C GLU A 564 -58.62 -83.28 50.27
N GLU A 565 -59.54 -82.30 50.18
CA GLU A 565 -60.84 -82.42 50.87
C GLU A 565 -61.78 -81.23 50.58
N LYS A 566 -63.01 -81.62 50.24
CA LYS A 566 -64.31 -80.93 50.24
C LYS A 566 -64.41 -79.64 51.10
N ASN A 567 -64.98 -78.57 50.53
CA ASN A 567 -66.42 -78.25 50.70
C ASN A 567 -66.80 -76.84 50.22
N ASN A 568 -67.87 -76.84 49.41
CA ASN A 568 -69.01 -75.93 49.37
C ASN A 568 -68.89 -74.40 49.18
N ASN A 569 -69.58 -74.02 48.09
CA ASN A 569 -70.59 -72.96 47.96
C ASN A 569 -70.14 -71.52 47.65
N GLY A 570 -70.52 -71.09 46.44
CA GLY A 570 -71.43 -69.95 46.33
C GLY A 570 -71.11 -68.95 45.21
N ASN A 571 -71.81 -69.10 44.08
CA ASN A 571 -72.44 -68.02 43.28
C ASN A 571 -71.61 -66.78 42.89
N LYS A 572 -71.31 -66.58 41.60
CA LYS A 572 -72.20 -65.95 40.59
C LYS A 572 -71.46 -65.71 39.24
N LEU A 573 -72.20 -66.02 38.17
CA LEU A 573 -72.05 -65.71 36.73
C LEU A 573 -71.91 -64.19 36.41
N PRO A 574 -71.72 -63.75 35.14
CA PRO A 574 -70.90 -64.31 34.03
C PRO A 574 -70.24 -63.24 33.10
N THR A 575 -69.57 -63.74 32.03
CA THR A 575 -69.44 -63.18 30.66
C THR A 575 -68.59 -61.92 30.43
N THR A 576 -67.81 -61.70 29.37
CA THR A 576 -67.45 -62.41 28.12
C THR A 576 -66.35 -61.60 27.41
N GLY A 577 -65.47 -62.27 26.65
CA GLY A 577 -64.78 -61.77 25.44
C GLY A 577 -63.64 -60.76 25.67
N GLY A 578 -62.50 -60.80 24.98
CA GLY A 578 -62.10 -61.60 23.84
C GLY A 578 -60.72 -61.13 23.36
N LYS A 579 -59.81 -62.10 23.18
CA LYS A 579 -58.69 -62.22 22.22
C LYS A 579 -57.97 -60.93 21.75
N ASN A 580 -56.72 -60.73 22.19
CA ASN A 580 -55.46 -61.02 21.47
C ASN A 580 -55.19 -60.07 20.30
N SER A 581 -54.18 -59.19 20.39
CA SER A 581 -52.77 -59.42 19.95
C SER A 581 -52.69 -59.45 18.41
N SER A 582 -51.75 -58.85 17.69
CA SER A 582 -50.53 -58.08 17.93
C SER A 582 -49.86 -57.96 16.55
N ILE A 583 -48.96 -56.99 16.37
CA ILE A 583 -47.73 -57.08 15.54
C ILE A 583 -47.88 -56.93 14.00
N LEU A 584 -47.31 -55.82 13.51
CA LEU A 584 -46.20 -55.70 12.52
C LEU A 584 -46.09 -56.75 11.38
N LEU A 585 -45.91 -56.28 10.14
CA LEU A 585 -44.69 -56.57 9.37
C LEU A 585 -44.57 -55.68 8.11
N SER A 586 -43.31 -55.39 7.77
CA SER A 586 -42.81 -54.81 6.51
C SER A 586 -42.99 -55.71 5.29
N PHE A 587 -42.95 -55.15 4.07
CA PHE A 587 -41.93 -55.45 3.04
C PHE A 587 -42.18 -54.62 1.76
N ALA A 588 -41.07 -54.28 1.08
CA ALA A 588 -41.00 -53.48 -0.13
C ALA A 588 -41.30 -54.27 -1.42
N SER A 589 -41.71 -53.59 -2.49
CA SER A 589 -41.47 -53.99 -3.88
C SER A 589 -41.60 -52.80 -4.85
N MET A 590 -40.68 -52.75 -5.82
CA MET A 590 -40.62 -51.83 -6.95
C MET A 590 -41.69 -52.14 -8.01
N LEU A 591 -42.24 -51.12 -8.68
CA LEU A 591 -42.26 -51.00 -10.16
C LEU A 591 -42.74 -49.60 -10.60
N THR A 592 -42.21 -49.17 -11.74
CA THR A 592 -42.30 -47.88 -12.46
C THR A 592 -43.63 -47.66 -13.22
N ILE A 593 -44.00 -46.39 -13.48
CA ILE A 593 -44.26 -45.75 -14.82
C ILE A 593 -45.14 -44.47 -14.72
N ALA A 594 -44.67 -43.43 -15.45
CA ALA A 594 -45.35 -42.28 -16.08
C ALA A 594 -45.94 -41.11 -15.27
N GLY A 595 -45.55 -39.89 -15.67
CA GLY A 595 -46.26 -38.65 -15.39
C GLY A 595 -45.43 -37.38 -15.62
N VAL A 596 -45.43 -36.88 -16.86
CA VAL A 596 -44.75 -35.67 -17.36
C VAL A 596 -45.47 -34.37 -16.93
N SER A 597 -44.72 -33.31 -16.57
CA SER A 597 -44.92 -31.88 -16.97
C SER A 597 -44.00 -30.96 -16.12
N LEU A 598 -42.84 -30.48 -16.58
CA LEU A 598 -42.56 -29.34 -17.48
C LEU A 598 -42.86 -27.92 -16.93
N PHE A 599 -41.77 -27.13 -16.91
CA PHE A 599 -41.61 -25.65 -16.92
C PHE A 599 -41.90 -24.87 -15.62
N LYS A 600 -41.15 -23.81 -15.25
CA LYS A 600 -40.18 -22.97 -15.98
C LYS A 600 -39.31 -22.19 -14.98
N LYS A 601 -38.02 -22.06 -15.29
CA LYS A 601 -37.11 -21.04 -14.77
C LYS A 601 -37.61 -19.62 -15.08
N LYS A 602 -37.33 -18.67 -14.20
CA LYS A 602 -36.26 -17.70 -14.44
C LYS A 602 -35.53 -17.39 -13.15
#